data_AF-A0A015V7X2-F1
#
_entry.id   AF-A0A015V7X2-F1
#
_cell.length_a   1.000
_cell.length_b   1.000
_cell.length_c   1.000
_cell.angle_alpha   90.00
_cell.angle_beta   90.00
_cell.angle_gamma   90.00
#
_symmetry.space_group_name_H-M   'P 1'
#
loop_
_entity.id
_entity.type
_entity.pdbx_description
1 polymer ?
#
loop_
_entity_poly.entity_id
_entity_poly.type
_entity_poly.pdbx_seq_one_letter_code
_entity_poly.pdbx_strand_id
1 'polypeptide(L)'
;MDINVSILHTLEQMDKCNRKLLLVFSEGEYFGLVSIGDIQRAIIGNKSLDTPIKNILRDRIITADDTLSLDEIRTLMMSYRMEFIPILNTE
;
A
#
# COMPACT_ATOMS: atom_id res chain seq x y z
N MET A 1 6.59 -4.41 4.03
CA MET A 1 7.80 -3.73 3.48
C MET A 1 8.05 -2.47 4.28
N ASP A 2 9.31 -2.14 4.60
CA ASP A 2 9.63 -0.93 5.38
C ASP A 2 9.44 0.36 4.58
N ILE A 3 8.93 1.43 5.21
CA ILE A 3 8.66 2.74 4.57
C ILE A 3 9.90 3.43 3.96
N ASN A 4 11.11 3.06 4.38
CA ASN A 4 12.35 3.70 3.94
C ASN A 4 13.02 3.01 2.74
N VAL A 5 12.49 1.88 2.28
CA VAL A 5 13.05 1.20 1.10
C VAL A 5 12.87 2.02 -0.16
N SER A 6 13.77 1.84 -1.13
CA SER A 6 13.74 2.58 -2.38
C SER A 6 12.63 2.09 -3.32
N ILE A 7 12.29 2.92 -4.31
CA ILE A 7 11.41 2.54 -5.42
C ILE A 7 11.96 1.31 -6.14
N LEU A 8 13.27 1.26 -6.42
CA LEU A 8 13.89 0.11 -7.08
C LEU A 8 13.68 -1.18 -6.29
N HIS A 9 13.98 -1.15 -4.99
CA HIS A 9 13.81 -2.33 -4.15
C HIS A 9 12.34 -2.76 -4.06
N THR A 10 11.43 -1.79 -4.10
CA THR A 10 9.99 -2.08 -4.12
C THR A 10 9.57 -2.82 -5.38
N LEU A 11 10.10 -2.43 -6.54
CA LEU A 11 9.88 -3.13 -7.80
C LEU A 11 10.45 -4.55 -7.78
N GLU A 12 11.66 -4.74 -7.23
CA GLU A 12 12.25 -6.08 -7.06
C GLU A 12 11.38 -6.99 -6.19
N GLN A 13 10.82 -6.47 -5.09
CA GLN A 13 9.90 -7.25 -4.25
C GLN A 13 8.59 -7.57 -4.96
N MET A 14 8.01 -6.61 -5.70
CA MET A 14 6.80 -6.84 -6.50
C MET A 14 7.00 -7.96 -7.52
N ASP A 15 8.14 -7.98 -8.19
CA ASP A 15 8.54 -9.04 -9.13
C ASP A 15 8.70 -10.38 -8.40
N LYS A 16 9.49 -10.40 -7.31
CA LYS A 16 9.77 -11.60 -6.51
C LYS A 16 8.50 -12.27 -5.99
N CYS A 17 7.52 -11.50 -5.48
CA CYS A 17 6.27 -12.06 -4.98
C CYS A 17 5.16 -12.14 -6.04
N ASN A 18 5.43 -11.69 -7.28
CA ASN A 18 4.45 -11.58 -8.36
C ASN A 18 3.16 -10.87 -7.92
N ARG A 19 3.30 -9.69 -7.30
CA ARG A 19 2.18 -8.84 -6.85
C ARG A 19 2.45 -7.38 -7.19
N LYS A 20 1.40 -6.63 -7.53
CA LYS A 20 1.46 -5.22 -7.92
C LYS A 20 1.04 -4.26 -6.81
N LEU A 21 0.79 -4.78 -5.61
CA LEU A 21 0.34 -4.04 -4.43
C LEU A 21 1.02 -4.67 -3.22
N LEU A 22 1.68 -3.86 -2.40
CA LEU A 22 2.40 -4.31 -1.20
C LEU A 22 1.96 -3.53 0.03
N LEU A 23 1.90 -4.22 1.17
CA LEU A 23 1.75 -3.61 2.50
C LEU A 23 3.05 -2.94 2.93
N VAL A 24 2.92 -1.72 3.44
CA VAL A 24 4.00 -0.87 3.90
C VAL A 24 3.87 -0.68 5.41
N PHE A 25 4.99 -0.81 6.10
CA PHE A 25 5.09 -0.80 7.56
C PHE A 25 6.18 0.17 8.00
N SER A 26 6.00 0.76 9.18
CA SER A 26 6.99 1.57 9.88
C SER A 26 7.10 1.06 11.30
N GLU A 27 8.31 0.69 11.73
CA GLU A 27 8.55 0.22 13.11
C GLU A 27 7.67 -0.97 13.54
N GLY A 28 7.27 -1.82 12.58
CA GLY A 28 6.40 -2.98 12.83
C GLY A 28 4.90 -2.68 12.66
N GLU A 29 4.52 -1.40 12.66
CA GLU A 29 3.13 -0.96 12.51
C GLU A 29 2.74 -0.79 11.05
N TYR A 30 1.48 -1.08 10.73
CA TYR A 30 0.94 -0.82 9.40
C TYR A 30 0.95 0.69 9.12
N PHE A 31 1.61 1.08 8.02
CA PHE A 31 1.68 2.47 7.59
C PHE A 31 0.84 2.72 6.35
N GLY A 32 0.77 1.76 5.42
CA GLY A 32 0.01 1.94 4.19
C GLY A 32 0.18 0.86 3.13
N LEU A 33 -0.08 1.23 1.89
CA LEU A 33 0.04 0.41 0.69
C LEU A 33 0.83 1.18 -0.36
N VAL A 34 1.61 0.45 -1.15
CA VAL A 34 2.22 0.94 -2.38
C VAL A 34 1.77 0.08 -3.55
N SER A 35 1.13 0.70 -4.55
CA SER A 35 0.75 0.05 -5.80
C SER A 35 1.76 0.33 -6.90
N ILE A 36 1.78 -0.51 -7.93
CA ILE A 36 2.56 -0.24 -9.14
C ILE A 36 2.20 1.10 -9.78
N GLY A 37 0.94 1.54 -9.66
CA GLY A 37 0.50 2.84 -10.16
C GLY A 37 1.13 4.02 -9.41
N ASP A 38 1.44 3.87 -8.11
CA ASP A 38 2.15 4.89 -7.34
C ASP A 38 3.60 5.00 -7.80
N ILE A 39 4.26 3.86 -8.01
CA ILE A 39 5.61 3.80 -8.56
C ILE A 39 5.67 4.38 -9.98
N GLN A 40 4.73 4.02 -10.84
CA GLN A 40 4.63 4.56 -12.20
C GLN A 40 4.50 6.09 -12.19
N ARG A 41 3.61 6.64 -11.35
CA ARG A 41 3.48 8.10 -11.20
C ARG A 41 4.75 8.75 -10.68
N ALA A 42 5.46 8.11 -9.75
CA ALA A 42 6.73 8.61 -9.24
C ALA A 42 7.81 8.68 -10.34
N ILE A 43 7.90 7.63 -11.18
CA ILE A 43 8.82 7.59 -12.32
C ILE A 43 8.45 8.64 -13.37
N ILE A 44 7.16 8.76 -13.72
CA ILE A 44 6.67 9.81 -14.64
C ILE A 44 6.97 11.21 -14.09
N GLY A 45 6.88 11.39 -12.77
CA GLY A 45 7.26 12.61 -12.05
C GLY A 45 8.78 12.80 -11.89
N ASN A 46 9.62 12.02 -12.58
CA ASN A 46 11.08 12.09 -12.56
C ASN A 46 11.70 11.97 -11.15
N LYS A 47 11.08 11.19 -10.25
CA LYS A 47 11.71 10.84 -8.97
C LYS A 47 12.78 9.78 -9.20
N SER A 48 13.93 9.92 -8.52
CA SER A 48 15.00 8.91 -8.57
C SER A 48 14.48 7.55 -8.09
N LEU A 49 14.98 6.46 -8.66
CA LEU A 49 14.67 5.10 -8.20
C LEU A 49 15.19 4.81 -6.78
N ASP A 50 16.14 5.60 -6.29
CA ASP A 50 16.64 5.56 -4.90
C ASP A 50 15.70 6.26 -3.91
N THR A 51 14.65 6.93 -4.40
CA THR A 51 13.69 7.64 -3.55
C THR A 51 13.02 6.65 -2.59
N PRO A 52 13.01 6.91 -1.27
CA PRO A 52 12.26 6.12 -0.31
C PRO A 52 10.75 6.09 -0.60
N ILE A 53 10.10 4.94 -0.45
CA ILE A 53 8.67 4.81 -0.79
C ILE A 53 7.77 5.76 -0.01
N LYS A 54 8.10 6.10 1.24
CA LYS A 54 7.34 7.10 2.03
C LYS A 54 7.12 8.43 1.32
N ASN A 55 7.99 8.80 0.38
CA ASN A 55 7.89 10.05 -0.39
C ASN A 55 6.96 9.96 -1.61
N ILE A 56 6.36 8.78 -1.85
CA ILE A 56 5.43 8.52 -2.96
C ILE A 56 4.13 7.84 -2.50
N LEU A 57 3.99 7.55 -1.20
CA LEU A 57 2.76 7.01 -0.62
C LEU A 57 1.66 8.07 -0.64
N ARG A 58 0.42 7.59 -0.64
CA ARG A 58 -0.77 8.44 -0.52
C ARG A 58 -1.11 8.62 0.96
N ASP A 59 -1.55 9.83 1.33
CA ASP A 59 -1.82 10.18 2.73
C ASP A 59 -3.00 9.44 3.37
N ARG A 60 -3.94 8.93 2.57
CA ARG A 60 -5.15 8.28 3.09
C ARG A 60 -5.38 6.94 2.41
N ILE A 61 -5.30 5.89 3.20
CA ILE A 61 -5.66 4.54 2.79
C ILE A 61 -6.82 4.09 3.64
N ILE A 62 -7.87 3.61 2.98
CA ILE A 62 -9.05 3.09 3.64
C ILE A 62 -8.70 1.70 4.16
N THR A 63 -8.92 1.51 5.46
CA THR A 63 -8.78 0.23 6.15
C THR A 63 -10.16 -0.18 6.70
N ALA A 64 -10.31 -1.47 6.96
CA ALA A 64 -11.42 -2.00 7.75
C ALA A 64 -10.93 -2.30 9.17
N ASP A 65 -11.83 -2.14 10.12
CA ASP A 65 -11.65 -2.62 11.49
C ASP A 65 -12.05 -4.11 11.55
N ASP A 66 -11.39 -4.89 12.39
CA ASP A 66 -11.62 -6.33 12.53
C ASP A 66 -12.95 -6.69 13.19
N THR A 67 -13.65 -5.72 13.77
CA THR A 67 -15.03 -5.87 14.28
C THR A 67 -16.09 -5.79 13.19
N LEU A 68 -15.75 -5.31 11.98
CA LEU A 68 -16.70 -5.22 10.87
C LEU A 68 -17.04 -6.62 10.33
N SER A 69 -18.33 -6.82 10.04
CA SER A 69 -18.78 -8.02 9.34
C SER A 69 -18.29 -8.05 7.89
N LEU A 70 -18.25 -9.24 7.31
CA LEU A 70 -17.86 -9.43 5.91
C LEU A 70 -18.76 -8.66 4.92
N ASP A 71 -20.04 -8.47 5.25
CA ASP A 71 -20.99 -7.73 4.42
C ASP A 71 -20.72 -6.22 4.47
N GLU A 72 -20.36 -5.68 5.64
CA GLU A 72 -19.91 -4.30 5.80
C GLU A 72 -18.61 -4.04 5.06
N ILE A 73 -17.63 -4.96 5.18
CA ILE A 73 -16.36 -4.88 4.44
C ILE A 73 -16.61 -4.92 2.92
N ARG A 74 -17.46 -5.82 2.41
CA ARG A 74 -17.81 -5.84 0.99
C ARG A 74 -18.46 -4.54 0.54
N THR A 75 -19.38 -4.00 1.33
CA THR A 75 -20.07 -2.75 1.02
C THR A 75 -19.07 -1.59 0.91
N LEU A 76 -18.11 -1.54 1.85
CA LEU A 76 -17.02 -0.57 1.84
C LEU A 76 -16.09 -0.74 0.63
N MET A 77 -15.69 -1.97 0.30
CA MET A 77 -14.87 -2.22 -0.89
C MET A 77 -15.58 -1.78 -2.18
N MET A 78 -16.87 -2.07 -2.31
CA MET A 78 -17.64 -1.70 -3.50
C MET A 78 -17.85 -0.18 -3.64
N SER A 79 -18.11 0.53 -2.54
CA SER A 79 -18.34 1.98 -2.58
C SER A 79 -17.10 2.77 -3.01
N TYR A 80 -15.91 2.29 -2.63
CA TYR A 80 -14.63 2.89 -3.01
C TYR A 80 -13.94 2.20 -4.19
N ARG A 81 -14.58 1.21 -4.83
CA ARG A 81 -14.02 0.40 -5.94
C ARG A 81 -12.65 -0.20 -5.61
N MET A 82 -12.52 -0.74 -4.40
CA MET A 82 -11.29 -1.34 -3.90
C MET A 82 -11.23 -2.83 -4.28
N GLU A 83 -10.07 -3.26 -4.77
CA GLU A 83 -9.78 -4.68 -5.00
C GLU A 83 -9.14 -5.35 -3.78
N PHE A 84 -8.65 -4.54 -2.84
CA PHE A 84 -7.98 -4.97 -1.63
C PHE A 84 -8.27 -3.97 -0.50
N ILE A 85 -8.53 -4.46 0.70
CA ILE A 85 -8.67 -3.65 1.91
C ILE A 85 -7.86 -4.30 3.04
N PRO A 86 -6.90 -3.58 3.66
CA PRO A 86 -6.27 -4.03 4.89
C PRO A 86 -7.29 -4.04 6.03
N ILE A 87 -7.29 -5.12 6.81
CA ILE A 87 -8.04 -5.22 8.05
C ILE A 87 -7.06 -5.02 9.20
N LEU A 88 -7.34 -4.08 10.08
CA LEU A 88 -6.55 -3.77 11.26
C LEU A 88 -7.32 -4.18 12.52
N ASN A 89 -6.61 -4.72 13.50
CA ASN A 89 -7.15 -4.91 14.83
C ASN A 89 -7.22 -3.58 15.57
N THR A 90 -8.18 -3.46 16.49
CA THR A 90 -8.33 -2.26 17.34
C THR A 90 -7.47 -2.28 18.61
N GLU A 91 -6.57 -3.26 18.79
CA GLU A 91 -5.67 -3.38 19.95
C GLU A 91 -4.48 -2.41 19.89
#